data_AF-A0A8T3BTR6-F1
#
_entry.id   AF-A0A8T3BTR6-F1
#
_cell.length_a   1.000
_cell.length_b   1.000
_cell.length_c   1.000
_cell.angle_alpha   90.00
_cell.angle_beta   90.00
_cell.angle_gamma   90.00
#
_symmetry.space_group_name_H-M   'P 1'
#
loop_
_entity.id
_entity.type
_entity.pdbx_description
1 polymer ?
#
loop_
_entity_poly.entity_id
_entity_poly.type
_entity_poly.pdbx_seq_one_letter_code
_entity_poly.pdbx_strand_id
1 'polypeptide(L)'
;MICILENRVHAQALCDPFFESNHYLFMNEASCHNFALSKSGRIWVKWNVSKLNFIPSRITSQIISGNVFVANQALFQLSVIYASNNALELKELWEDIALVRPVSSLPWATIGDFNCC
;
A
#
# COMPACT_ATOMS: atom_id res chain seq x y z
N MET A 1 5.98 12.25 -5.78
CA MET A 1 4.75 12.35 -4.98
C MET A 1 4.16 10.95 -4.91
N ILE A 2 3.68 10.55 -3.72
CA ILE A 2 3.05 9.25 -3.47
C ILE A 2 1.61 9.52 -3.00
N CYS A 3 0.66 8.71 -3.44
CA CYS A 3 -0.74 8.78 -3.07
C CYS A 3 -1.22 7.40 -2.61
N ILE A 4 -2.08 7.41 -1.60
CA ILE A 4 -2.73 6.22 -1.07
C ILE A 4 -4.22 6.43 -1.29
N LEU A 5 -4.82 5.52 -2.05
CA LEU A 5 -6.24 5.49 -2.27
C LEU A 5 -6.83 4.34 -1.46
N GLU A 6 -7.78 4.68 -0.61
CA GLU A 6 -8.74 3.73 -0.05
C GLU A 6 -9.95 3.69 -0.99
N ASN A 7 -10.15 2.57 -1.66
CA ASN A 7 -11.31 2.38 -2.52
C ASN A 7 -11.72 0.90 -2.45
N ARG A 8 -13.03 0.61 -2.52
CA ARG A 8 -13.54 -0.76 -2.67
C ARG A 8 -13.39 -1.20 -4.14
N VAL A 9 -12.15 -1.40 -4.59
CA VAL A 9 -11.86 -1.77 -5.98
C VAL A 9 -11.76 -3.28 -6.08
N HIS A 10 -12.62 -3.85 -6.92
CA HIS A 10 -12.46 -5.24 -7.33
C HIS A 10 -11.36 -5.34 -8.38
N ALA A 11 -10.51 -6.37 -8.31
CA ALA A 11 -9.41 -6.56 -9.27
C ALA A 11 -9.89 -6.57 -10.73
N GLN A 12 -11.10 -7.08 -10.98
CA GLN A 12 -11.73 -7.09 -12.31
C GLN A 12 -12.02 -5.68 -12.86
N ALA A 13 -12.19 -4.67 -12.01
CA ALA A 13 -12.38 -3.29 -12.46
C ALA A 13 -11.15 -2.75 -13.19
N LEU A 14 -9.95 -3.29 -12.92
CA LEU A 14 -8.73 -2.93 -13.65
C LEU A 14 -8.69 -3.47 -15.08
N CYS A 15 -9.60 -4.39 -15.44
CA CYS A 15 -9.75 -4.84 -16.82
C CYS A 15 -10.62 -3.88 -17.67
N ASP A 16 -11.25 -2.89 -17.05
CA ASP A 16 -12.02 -1.85 -17.74
C ASP A 16 -11.11 -0.64 -18.02
N PRO A 17 -10.79 -0.34 -19.30
CA PRO A 17 -9.94 0.80 -19.66
C PRO A 17 -10.53 2.16 -19.21
N PHE A 18 -11.86 2.28 -19.15
CA PHE A 18 -12.50 3.50 -18.67
C PHE A 18 -12.27 3.68 -17.17
N PHE A 19 -12.40 2.60 -16.39
CA PHE A 19 -12.06 2.64 -14.97
C PHE A 19 -10.58 2.99 -14.77
N GLU A 20 -9.67 2.32 -15.48
CA GLU A 20 -8.23 2.54 -15.35
C GLU A 20 -7.83 4.00 -15.65
N SER A 21 -8.31 4.55 -16.77
CA SER A 21 -8.03 5.93 -17.19
C SER A 21 -8.55 6.98 -16.20
N ASN A 22 -9.73 6.79 -15.63
CA ASN A 22 -10.30 7.73 -14.64
C ASN A 22 -9.61 7.68 -13.27
N HIS A 23 -8.84 6.62 -13.00
CA HIS A 23 -8.09 6.49 -11.75
C HIS A 23 -6.62 6.89 -11.88
N TYR A 24 -6.17 7.34 -13.06
CA TYR A 24 -4.80 7.80 -13.28
C TYR A 24 -4.53 9.12 -12.52
N LEU A 25 -3.50 9.17 -11.67
CA LEU A 25 -3.20 10.35 -10.84
C LEU A 25 -1.96 11.11 -11.28
N PHE A 26 -0.98 10.42 -11.88
CA PHE A 26 0.30 11.02 -12.25
C PHE A 26 0.68 10.72 -13.69
N MET A 27 1.20 11.70 -14.44
CA MET A 27 1.64 11.50 -15.83
C MET A 27 2.62 10.32 -16.04
N ASN A 28 3.52 10.09 -15.07
CA ASN A 28 4.46 8.96 -15.07
C ASN A 28 4.16 8.06 -13.87
N GLU A 29 3.00 7.40 -13.87
CA GLU A 29 2.54 6.59 -12.75
C GLU A 29 3.10 5.17 -12.76
N ALA A 30 3.49 4.70 -11.58
CA ALA A 30 3.48 3.29 -11.24
C ALA A 30 2.58 3.08 -10.03
N SER A 31 2.09 1.86 -9.85
CA SER A 31 1.20 1.53 -8.75
C SER A 31 1.30 0.08 -8.30
N CYS A 32 0.83 -0.19 -7.08
CA CYS A 32 0.59 -1.53 -6.58
C CYS A 32 -0.64 -1.54 -5.67
N HIS A 33 -1.32 -2.69 -5.57
CA HIS A 33 -2.54 -2.82 -4.81
C HIS A 33 -2.69 -4.22 -4.19
N ASN A 34 -3.60 -4.36 -3.24
CA ASN A 34 -3.92 -5.66 -2.63
C ASN A 34 -5.28 -6.24 -3.07
N PHE A 35 -5.82 -5.80 -4.21
CA PHE A 35 -7.19 -6.09 -4.63
C PHE A 35 -7.55 -7.58 -4.73
N ALA A 36 -6.58 -8.43 -5.08
CA ALA A 36 -6.78 -9.88 -5.14
C ALA A 36 -6.68 -10.58 -3.77
N LEU A 37 -6.16 -9.90 -2.75
CA LEU A 37 -5.88 -10.46 -1.42
C LEU A 37 -6.92 -10.05 -0.37
N SER A 38 -7.70 -9.00 -0.63
CA SER A 38 -8.78 -8.55 0.24
C SER A 38 -10.12 -8.72 -0.48
N LYS A 39 -11.13 -9.27 0.20
CA LYS A 39 -12.49 -9.44 -0.36
C LYS A 39 -13.10 -8.13 -0.86
N SER A 40 -12.66 -6.98 -0.34
CA SER A 40 -13.11 -5.66 -0.81
C SER A 40 -12.01 -4.84 -1.47
N GLY A 41 -10.83 -5.42 -1.72
CA GLY A 41 -9.68 -4.79 -2.38
C GLY A 41 -9.44 -3.33 -2.04
N ARG A 42 -8.74 -3.07 -0.93
CA ARG A 42 -8.88 -1.78 -0.22
C ARG A 42 -7.69 -0.84 -0.35
N ILE A 43 -6.49 -1.35 -0.60
CA ILE A 43 -5.27 -0.55 -0.60
C ILE A 43 -4.73 -0.42 -2.02
N TRP A 44 -4.61 0.82 -2.50
CA TRP A 44 -3.91 1.16 -3.74
C TRP A 44 -2.87 2.24 -3.48
N VAL A 45 -1.61 1.91 -3.72
CA VAL A 45 -0.49 2.83 -3.64
C VAL A 45 -0.09 3.23 -5.05
N LYS A 46 -0.05 4.54 -5.32
CA LYS A 46 0.31 5.12 -6.62
C LYS A 46 1.44 6.13 -6.42
N TRP A 47 2.39 6.18 -7.34
CA TRP A 47 3.48 7.16 -7.27
C TRP A 47 3.94 7.60 -8.66
N ASN A 48 4.53 8.80 -8.70
CA ASN A 48 5.19 9.31 -9.88
C ASN A 48 6.64 8.80 -9.94
N VAL A 49 6.95 7.93 -10.91
CA VAL A 49 8.27 7.28 -11.08
C VAL A 49 9.39 8.27 -11.39
N SER A 50 9.08 9.45 -11.93
CA SER A 50 10.07 10.51 -12.18
C SER A 50 10.49 11.24 -10.91
N LYS A 51 9.83 11.01 -9.77
CA LYS A 51 10.11 11.70 -8.50
C LYS A 51 10.59 10.77 -7.41
N LEU A 52 10.02 9.58 -7.32
CA LEU A 52 10.41 8.57 -6.35
C LEU A 52 10.09 7.18 -6.89
N ASN A 53 10.66 6.16 -6.26
CA ASN A 53 10.31 4.78 -6.52
C ASN A 53 9.84 4.12 -5.23
N PHE A 54 8.68 3.46 -5.27
CA PHE A 54 8.21 2.62 -4.17
C PHE A 54 8.40 1.15 -4.53
N ILE A 55 9.14 0.41 -3.70
CA ILE A 55 9.38 -1.02 -3.92
C ILE A 55 8.66 -1.80 -2.81
N PRO A 56 7.52 -2.45 -3.11
CA PRO A 56 6.81 -3.25 -2.13
C PRO A 56 7.64 -4.48 -1.72
N SER A 57 7.67 -4.74 -0.42
CA SER A 57 8.34 -5.89 0.22
C SER A 57 7.35 -6.90 0.80
N ARG A 58 6.16 -6.45 1.20
CA ARG A 58 5.05 -7.30 1.67
C ARG A 58 3.72 -6.71 1.23
N ILE A 59 2.85 -7.54 0.70
CA ILE A 59 1.47 -7.18 0.34
C ILE A 59 0.56 -8.27 0.90
N THR A 60 -0.35 -7.90 1.80
CA THR A 60 -1.37 -8.78 2.37
C THR A 60 -2.76 -8.16 2.22
N SER A 61 -3.78 -8.82 2.76
CA SER A 61 -5.16 -8.31 2.78
C SER A 61 -5.31 -6.99 3.56
N GLN A 62 -4.38 -6.70 4.48
CA GLN A 62 -4.47 -5.57 5.42
C GLN A 62 -3.28 -4.62 5.39
N ILE A 63 -2.14 -4.99 4.80
CA ILE A 63 -0.94 -4.13 4.73
C ILE A 63 -0.24 -4.19 3.36
N ILE A 64 0.23 -3.03 2.89
CA ILE A 64 1.24 -2.92 1.84
C ILE A 64 2.46 -2.22 2.44
N SER A 65 3.57 -2.94 2.57
CA SER A 65 4.82 -2.41 3.14
C SER A 65 5.94 -2.43 2.12
N GLY A 66 6.75 -1.39 2.06
CA GLY A 66 7.86 -1.27 1.12
C GLY A 66 8.76 -0.07 1.38
N ASN A 67 9.85 0.00 0.63
CA ASN A 67 10.82 1.10 0.77
C ASN A 67 10.55 2.17 -0.28
N VAL A 68 10.62 3.44 0.17
CA VAL A 68 10.54 4.61 -0.70
C VAL A 68 11.96 5.08 -0.99
N PHE A 69 12.29 5.17 -2.28
CA PHE A 69 13.57 5.63 -2.79
C PHE A 69 13.43 6.94 -3.55
N VAL A 70 14.42 7.82 -3.41
CA VAL A 70 14.62 8.99 -4.26
C VAL A 70 16.06 8.97 -4.74
N ALA A 71 16.28 9.13 -6.05
CA ALA A 71 17.62 9.05 -6.65
C ALA A 71 18.43 7.80 -6.19
N ASN A 72 17.76 6.64 -6.13
CA ASN A 72 18.30 5.34 -5.68
C ASN A 72 18.77 5.28 -4.21
N GLN A 73 18.41 6.26 -3.38
CA GLN A 73 18.65 6.23 -1.94
C GLN A 73 17.35 5.92 -1.20
N ALA A 74 17.38 4.94 -0.30
CA ALA A 74 16.26 4.62 0.57
C ALA A 74 16.04 5.77 1.56
N LEU A 75 14.89 6.45 1.47
CA LEU A 75 14.57 7.56 2.36
C LEU A 75 13.87 7.06 3.63
N PHE A 76 12.86 6.22 3.47
CA PHE A 76 12.08 5.66 4.56
C PHE A 76 11.34 4.40 4.09
N GLN A 77 10.93 3.58 5.05
CA GLN A 77 9.98 2.51 4.82
C GLN A 77 8.56 3.03 5.02
N LEU A 78 7.64 2.67 4.12
CA LEU A 78 6.23 2.99 4.20
C LEU A 78 5.43 1.71 4.36
N SER A 79 4.56 1.68 5.36
CA SER A 79 3.55 0.65 5.56
C SER A 79 2.16 1.27 5.53
N VAL A 80 1.41 0.95 4.50
CA VAL A 80 0.03 1.40 4.30
C VAL A 80 -0.90 0.32 4.81
N ILE A 81 -1.79 0.68 5.73
CA ILE A 81 -2.60 -0.26 6.50
C ILE A 81 -4.07 0.01 6.27
N TYR A 82 -4.82 -1.06 6.08
CA TYR A 82 -6.28 -1.07 6.15
C TYR A 82 -6.72 -2.30 6.92
N ALA A 83 -6.93 -2.14 8.21
CA ALA A 83 -7.20 -3.23 9.13
C ALA A 83 -8.61 -3.81 8.96
N SER A 84 -8.75 -5.09 9.28
CA SER A 84 -10.03 -5.76 9.42
C SER A 84 -10.72 -5.40 10.73
N ASN A 85 -12.05 -5.44 10.72
CA ASN A 85 -12.87 -5.33 11.93
C ASN A 85 -12.98 -6.68 12.69
N ASN A 86 -12.41 -7.75 12.15
CA ASN A 86 -12.39 -9.06 12.80
C ASN A 86 -11.17 -9.15 13.72
N ALA A 87 -11.39 -9.47 15.01
CA ALA A 87 -10.33 -9.53 16.01
C ALA A 87 -9.22 -10.56 15.72
N LEU A 88 -9.55 -11.69 15.07
CA LEU A 88 -8.56 -12.70 14.67
C LEU A 88 -7.67 -12.19 13.52
N GLU A 89 -8.29 -11.61 12.49
CA GLU A 89 -7.56 -11.00 11.37
C GLU A 89 -6.73 -9.78 11.84
N LEU A 90 -7.22 -9.03 12.82
CA LEU A 90 -6.48 -7.92 13.41
C LEU A 90 -5.20 -8.40 14.10
N LYS A 91 -5.23 -9.58 14.76
CA LYS A 91 -4.02 -10.20 15.32
C LYS A 91 -3.00 -10.51 14.22
N GLU A 92 -3.44 -11.05 13.09
CA GLU A 92 -2.57 -11.31 11.93
C GLU A 92 -1.94 -10.02 11.39
N LEU A 93 -2.68 -8.90 11.38
CA LEU A 93 -2.14 -7.60 11.03
C LEU A 93 -1.01 -7.17 11.98
N TRP A 94 -1.18 -7.34 13.29
CA TRP A 94 -0.13 -6.96 14.25
C TRP A 94 1.12 -7.82 14.10
N GLU A 95 0.96 -9.10 13.79
CA GLU A 95 2.06 -10.00 13.44
C GLU A 95 2.76 -9.55 12.15
N ASP A 96 1.99 -9.20 11.10
CA ASP A 96 2.50 -8.64 9.86
C ASP A 96 3.31 -7.34 10.10
N ILE A 97 2.79 -6.42 10.91
CA ILE A 97 3.46 -5.15 11.27
C ILE A 97 4.79 -5.42 11.99
N ALA A 98 4.80 -6.39 12.91
CA ALA A 98 6.01 -6.79 13.62
C ALA A 98 7.05 -7.40 12.65
N LEU A 99 6.61 -8.20 11.69
CA LEU A 99 7.47 -8.84 10.69
C LEU A 99 8.07 -7.84 9.69
N VAL A 100 7.33 -6.80 9.30
CA VAL A 100 7.83 -5.78 8.37
C VAL A 100 8.64 -4.69 9.05
N ARG A 101 8.82 -4.71 10.37
CA ARG A 101 9.61 -3.68 11.07
C ARG A 101 10.99 -3.54 10.42
N PRO A 102 11.43 -2.31 10.07
CA PRO A 102 12.77 -2.11 9.53
C PRO A 102 13.84 -2.53 10.53
N VAL A 103 14.89 -3.21 10.06
CA VAL A 103 15.99 -3.76 10.87
C VAL A 103 17.02 -2.68 11.26
N SER A 104 16.97 -1.50 10.63
CA SER A 104 17.96 -0.44 10.71
C SER A 104 17.38 0.89 11.20
N SER A 105 18.22 1.94 11.26
CA SER A 105 17.83 3.33 11.55
C SER A 105 17.00 4.00 10.44
N LEU A 106 16.47 3.22 9.48
CA LEU A 106 15.64 3.77 8.42
C LEU A 106 14.33 4.28 9.02
N PRO A 107 13.95 5.56 8.79
CA PRO A 107 12.66 6.06 9.24
C PRO A 107 11.52 5.17 8.74
N TRP A 108 10.49 5.00 9.56
CA TRP A 108 9.35 4.15 9.24
C TRP A 108 8.06 4.91 9.45
N ALA A 109 7.25 4.98 8.39
CA ALA A 109 5.92 5.55 8.43
C ALA A 109 4.89 4.42 8.31
N THR A 110 4.07 4.25 9.34
CA THR A 110 2.89 3.39 9.34
C THR A 110 1.65 4.27 9.28
N ILE A 111 0.87 4.17 8.20
CA ILE A 111 -0.27 5.07 7.97
C ILE A 111 -1.48 4.31 7.42
N GLY A 112 -2.66 4.84 7.67
CA GLY A 112 -3.94 4.28 7.19
C GLY A 112 -4.93 4.11 8.33
N ASP A 113 -5.89 3.21 8.12
CA ASP A 113 -6.95 2.90 9.08
C ASP A 113 -6.64 1.58 9.80
N PHE A 114 -6.45 1.66 11.11
CA PHE A 114 -6.13 0.52 11.97
C PHE A 114 -7.37 -0.13 12.59
N ASN A 115 -8.57 0.43 12.39
CA ASN A 115 -9.84 -0.04 12.98
C ASN A 115 -9.71 -0.40 14.48
N CYS A 116 -8.90 0.37 15.22
CA CYS A 116 -8.69 0.20 16.64
C CYS A 116 -9.62 1.14 17.42
N CYS A 117 -10.57 0.55 18.16
CA CYS A 117 -11.49 1.23 19.08
C CYS A 117 -11.31 0.68 20.49
#